data_AF-A0A1D4PVS9-F1
#
_entry.id   AF-A0A1D4PVS9-F1
#
_cell.length_a   1.000
_cell.length_b   1.000
_cell.length_c   1.000
_cell.angle_alpha   90.00
_cell.angle_beta   90.00
_cell.angle_gamma   90.00
#
_symmetry.space_group_name_H-M   'P 1'
#
loop_
_entity.id
_entity.type
_entity.pdbx_description
1 polymer ?
#
loop_
_entity_poly.entity_id
_entity_poly.type
_entity_poly.pdbx_seq_one_letter_code
_entity_poly.pdbx_strand_id
1 'polypeptide(L)'
;MTTSTPEKKKQTLPDDHLQVLNVIRNASNKYITKEKILNQLGCEINSTNERWIRSVISNLIEQHGYAIGCSYKKAQRGYYMISNKEEQQQAMLSIQRLIDGSVRRYEAIKKLEV
;
A
#
# COMPACT_ATOMS: atom_id res chain seq x y z
N MET A 1 21.27 21.88 -8.44
CA MET A 1 21.02 21.75 -6.99
C MET A 1 21.04 20.27 -6.66
N THR A 2 22.03 19.86 -5.88
CA THR A 2 22.32 18.48 -5.50
C THR A 2 21.27 17.98 -4.50
N THR A 3 20.46 16.99 -4.89
CA THR A 3 19.58 16.30 -3.94
C THR A 3 20.43 15.36 -3.11
N SER A 4 20.79 15.80 -1.91
CA SER A 4 21.40 14.99 -0.87
C SER A 4 20.46 13.83 -0.54
N THR A 5 20.84 12.62 -0.93
CA THR A 5 20.18 11.40 -0.43
C THR A 5 20.42 11.34 1.08
N PRO A 6 19.40 11.40 1.94
CA PRO A 6 19.64 11.27 3.36
C PRO A 6 20.13 9.84 3.61
N GLU A 7 21.31 9.71 4.23
CA GLU A 7 21.79 8.45 4.77
C GLU A 7 20.71 7.88 5.70
N LYS A 8 19.97 6.88 5.21
CA LYS A 8 18.99 6.16 6.03
C LYS A 8 19.79 5.43 7.12
N LYS A 9 19.81 5.99 8.34
CA LYS A 9 19.99 5.18 9.56
C LYS A 9 19.15 3.92 9.34
N LYS A 10 19.75 2.72 9.52
CA LYS A 10 19.05 1.44 9.43
C LYS A 10 17.95 1.43 10.51
N GLN A 11 16.81 2.05 10.23
CA GLN A 11 15.64 1.99 11.08
C GLN A 11 15.23 0.52 11.09
N THR A 12 15.40 -0.11 12.24
CA THR A 12 14.87 -1.44 12.50
C THR A 12 13.37 -1.38 12.33
N LEU A 13 12.85 -2.23 11.46
CA LEU A 13 11.42 -2.29 11.16
C LEU A 13 10.67 -2.71 12.43
N PRO A 14 9.55 -2.07 12.80
CA PRO A 14 8.74 -2.56 13.92
C PRO A 14 8.24 -3.99 13.68
N ASP A 15 8.03 -4.77 14.73
CA ASP A 15 7.67 -6.19 14.62
C ASP A 15 6.38 -6.41 13.79
N ASP A 16 5.37 -5.58 14.00
CA ASP A 16 4.12 -5.60 13.21
C ASP A 16 4.36 -5.38 11.72
N HIS A 17 5.30 -4.49 11.38
CA HIS A 17 5.65 -4.18 9.99
C HIS A 17 6.40 -5.35 9.35
N LEU A 18 7.29 -6.00 10.11
CA LEU A 18 7.97 -7.24 9.71
C LEU A 18 6.97 -8.36 9.44
N GLN A 19 5.99 -8.56 10.32
CA GLN A 19 4.98 -9.60 10.17
C GLN A 19 4.12 -9.38 8.92
N VAL A 20 3.58 -8.17 8.74
CA VAL A 20 2.80 -7.81 7.53
C VAL A 20 3.63 -7.98 6.27
N LEU A 21 4.88 -7.51 6.26
CA LEU A 21 5.78 -7.64 5.13
C LEU A 21 6.08 -9.10 4.79
N ASN A 22 6.32 -9.94 5.81
CA ASN A 22 6.58 -11.37 5.64
C ASN A 22 5.37 -12.09 5.04
N VAL A 23 4.17 -11.75 5.48
CA VAL A 23 2.92 -12.30 4.91
C VAL A 23 2.78 -11.92 3.43
N ILE A 24 3.02 -10.65 3.07
CA ILE A 24 2.93 -10.22 1.66
C ILE A 24 4.01 -10.87 0.80
N ARG A 25 5.25 -10.94 1.29
CA ARG A 25 6.40 -11.50 0.56
C ARG A 25 6.26 -12.99 0.33
N ASN A 26 5.77 -13.73 1.31
CA ASN A 26 5.66 -15.19 1.29
C ASN A 26 4.26 -15.68 0.93
N ALA A 27 3.42 -14.81 0.36
CA ALA A 27 2.09 -15.20 -0.08
C ALA A 27 2.19 -16.30 -1.15
N SER A 28 1.37 -17.35 -1.01
CA SER A 28 1.32 -18.48 -1.97
C SER A 28 0.93 -18.06 -3.39
N ASN A 29 0.19 -16.95 -3.49
CA ASN A 29 -0.12 -16.28 -4.75
C ASN A 29 0.56 -14.91 -4.75
N LYS A 30 0.93 -14.42 -5.94
CA LYS A 30 1.52 -13.09 -6.12
C LYS A 30 0.71 -11.96 -5.45
N TYR A 31 -0.62 -12.07 -5.43
CA TYR A 31 -1.53 -11.09 -4.87
C TYR A 31 -2.23 -11.65 -3.62
N ILE A 32 -2.26 -10.86 -2.54
CA ILE A 32 -2.89 -11.23 -1.27
C ILE A 32 -3.86 -10.14 -0.78
N THR A 33 -5.08 -10.51 -0.43
CA THR A 33 -6.07 -9.55 0.08
C THR A 33 -5.82 -9.22 1.55
N LYS A 34 -6.27 -8.04 1.96
CA LYS A 34 -6.32 -7.60 3.37
C LYS A 34 -6.94 -8.65 4.29
N GLU A 35 -8.06 -9.28 3.91
CA GLU A 35 -8.68 -10.32 4.74
C GLU A 35 -7.74 -11.53 4.92
N LYS A 36 -7.04 -11.96 3.86
CA LYS A 36 -6.06 -13.05 3.95
C LYS A 36 -4.85 -12.67 4.80
N ILE A 37 -4.39 -11.42 4.72
CA ILE A 37 -3.31 -10.93 5.59
C ILE A 37 -3.76 -11.01 7.05
N LEU A 38 -4.94 -10.48 7.40
CA LEU A 38 -5.48 -10.53 8.76
C LEU A 38 -5.60 -11.97 9.28
N ASN A 39 -6.15 -12.87 8.46
CA ASN A 39 -6.30 -14.27 8.84
C ASN A 39 -4.95 -14.94 9.13
N GLN A 40 -3.90 -14.65 8.34
CA GLN A 40 -2.56 -15.20 8.58
C GLN A 40 -1.87 -14.60 9.81
N LEU A 41 -2.23 -13.37 10.19
CA LEU A 41 -1.76 -12.72 11.41
C LEU A 41 -2.58 -13.10 12.66
N GLY A 42 -3.64 -13.91 12.51
CA GLY A 42 -4.54 -14.25 13.61
C GLY A 42 -5.41 -13.09 14.10
N CYS A 43 -5.59 -12.06 13.29
CA CYS A 43 -6.40 -10.89 13.61
C CYS A 43 -7.84 -11.07 13.13
N GLU A 44 -8.81 -10.55 13.89
CA GLU A 44 -10.21 -10.50 13.46
C GLU A 44 -10.38 -9.60 12.22
N ILE A 45 -11.24 -10.03 11.29
CA ILE A 45 -11.61 -9.21 10.13
C ILE A 45 -12.64 -8.16 10.55
N ASN A 46 -12.16 -6.97 10.89
CA ASN A 46 -13.00 -5.80 11.19
C ASN A 46 -12.40 -4.51 10.60
N SER A 47 -13.18 -3.44 10.56
CA SER A 47 -12.79 -2.17 9.92
C SER A 47 -11.55 -1.52 10.56
N THR A 48 -11.37 -1.68 11.87
CA THR A 48 -10.19 -1.20 12.62
C THR A 48 -8.92 -1.90 12.16
N ASN A 49 -8.93 -3.23 12.14
CA ASN A 49 -7.78 -4.03 11.73
C ASN A 49 -7.47 -3.85 10.23
N GLU A 50 -8.48 -3.72 9.39
CA GLU A 50 -8.24 -3.38 7.99
C GLU A 50 -7.61 -1.99 7.81
N ARG A 51 -8.00 -1.00 8.63
CA ARG A 51 -7.39 0.33 8.62
C ARG A 51 -5.93 0.27 9.08
N TRP A 52 -5.67 -0.49 10.14
CA TRP A 52 -4.33 -0.73 10.66
C TRP A 52 -3.41 -1.35 9.59
N ILE A 53 -3.84 -2.41 8.89
CA ILE A 53 -3.05 -2.99 7.78
C ILE A 53 -2.71 -1.93 6.73
N ARG A 54 -3.68 -1.12 6.31
CA ARG A 54 -3.43 -0.07 5.32
C ARG A 54 -2.37 0.91 5.80
N SER A 55 -2.42 1.31 7.08
CA SER A 55 -1.43 2.19 7.70
C SER A 55 -0.03 1.56 7.73
N VAL A 56 0.08 0.30 8.14
CA VAL A 56 1.36 -0.43 8.17
C VAL A 56 1.94 -0.55 6.76
N ILE A 57 1.14 -0.90 5.76
CA ILE A 57 1.60 -1.01 4.36
C ILE A 57 2.01 0.36 3.81
N SER A 58 1.27 1.42 4.08
CA SER A 58 1.67 2.79 3.70
C SER A 58 3.03 3.16 4.32
N ASN A 59 3.23 2.86 5.60
CA ASN A 59 4.50 3.13 6.27
C ASN A 59 5.66 2.30 5.69
N LEU A 60 5.43 1.01 5.40
CA LEU A 60 6.39 0.15 4.70
C LEU A 60 6.84 0.75 3.36
N ILE A 61 5.93 1.35 2.60
CA ILE A 61 6.23 1.98 1.30
C ILE A 61 6.97 3.31 1.51
N GLU A 62 6.36 4.23 2.25
CA GLU A 62 6.76 5.64 2.30
C GLU A 62 8.03 5.86 3.14
N GLN A 63 8.13 5.22 4.30
CA GLN A 63 9.23 5.41 5.23
C GLN A 63 10.36 4.41 4.97
N HIS A 64 9.98 3.15 4.74
CA HIS A 64 10.94 2.06 4.62
C HIS A 64 11.32 1.72 3.17
N GLY A 65 10.58 2.21 2.17
CA GLY A 65 10.93 2.05 0.75
C GLY A 65 10.66 0.65 0.19
N TYR A 66 9.76 -0.12 0.80
CA TYR A 66 9.37 -1.42 0.26
C TYR A 66 8.50 -1.26 -0.98
N ALA A 67 8.86 -1.99 -2.04
CA ALA A 67 8.16 -1.98 -3.32
C ALA A 67 6.86 -2.80 -3.24
N ILE A 68 5.82 -2.25 -2.60
CA ILE A 68 4.52 -2.89 -2.46
C ILE A 68 3.51 -2.17 -3.35
N GLY A 69 2.83 -2.93 -4.21
CA GLY A 69 1.73 -2.46 -5.04
C GLY A 69 0.37 -2.92 -4.50
N CYS A 70 -0.71 -2.34 -5.01
CA CYS A 70 -2.07 -2.76 -4.76
C CYS A 70 -2.86 -2.78 -6.06
N SER A 71 -3.62 -3.85 -6.30
CA SER A 71 -4.48 -3.98 -7.47
C SER A 71 -5.91 -4.32 -7.06
N TYR A 72 -6.86 -3.74 -7.79
CA TYR A 72 -8.30 -3.93 -7.60
C TYR A 72 -8.92 -4.84 -8.66
N LYS A 73 -8.14 -5.30 -9.65
CA LYS A 73 -8.62 -6.20 -10.72
C LYS A 73 -9.00 -7.55 -10.12
N LYS A 74 -10.14 -8.14 -10.52
CA LYS A 74 -10.69 -9.38 -9.94
C LYS A 74 -9.68 -10.53 -9.83
N ALA A 75 -8.90 -10.78 -10.89
CA ALA A 75 -7.89 -11.85 -10.93
C ALA A 75 -6.57 -11.52 -10.23
N GLN A 76 -6.33 -10.25 -9.91
CA GLN A 76 -5.08 -9.72 -9.35
C GLN A 76 -5.39 -8.86 -8.11
N ARG A 77 -6.38 -9.27 -7.32
CA ARG A 77 -6.90 -8.44 -6.25
C ARG A 77 -6.02 -8.54 -5.01
N GLY A 78 -5.60 -7.40 -4.48
CA GLY A 78 -4.85 -7.30 -3.23
C GLY A 78 -3.47 -6.68 -3.39
N TYR A 79 -2.67 -6.82 -2.33
CA TYR A 79 -1.30 -6.35 -2.23
C TYR A 79 -0.33 -7.35 -2.84
N TYR A 80 0.80 -6.86 -3.34
CA TYR A 80 1.84 -7.67 -3.94
C TYR A 80 3.19 -6.96 -3.88
N MET A 81 4.28 -7.73 -3.87
CA MET A 81 5.62 -7.18 -4.06
C MET A 81 5.81 -6.83 -5.54
N ILE A 82 6.11 -5.57 -5.85
CA ILE A 82 6.46 -5.13 -7.21
C ILE A 82 7.82 -5.74 -7.57
N SER A 83 7.89 -6.48 -8.67
CA SER A 83 9.10 -7.18 -9.12
C SER A 83 9.58 -6.79 -10.53
N ASN A 84 8.81 -6.01 -11.27
CA ASN A 84 9.18 -5.55 -12.62
C ASN A 84 8.65 -4.14 -12.90
N LYS A 85 9.09 -3.57 -14.03
CA LYS A 85 8.74 -2.20 -14.44
C LYS A 85 7.26 -2.08 -14.81
N GLU A 86 6.65 -3.10 -15.43
CA GLU A 86 5.22 -3.03 -15.76
C GLU A 86 4.37 -2.93 -14.48
N GLU A 87 4.68 -3.75 -13.48
CA GLU A 87 4.02 -3.75 -12.17
C GLU A 87 4.18 -2.41 -11.44
N GLN A 88 5.39 -1.82 -11.51
CA GLN A 88 5.67 -0.49 -10.95
C GLN A 88 4.81 0.58 -11.64
N GLN A 89 4.80 0.59 -12.98
CA GLN A 89 4.02 1.57 -13.75
C GLN A 89 2.51 1.40 -13.50
N GLN A 90 2.01 0.17 -13.41
CA GLN A 90 0.61 -0.10 -13.09
C GLN A 90 0.23 0.38 -11.67
N ALA A 91 1.12 0.19 -10.69
CA ALA A 91 0.90 0.70 -9.34
C ALA A 91 0.84 2.23 -9.33
N MET A 92 1.79 2.90 -10.00
CA MET A 92 1.81 4.37 -10.14
C MET A 92 0.56 4.91 -10.84
N LEU A 93 0.15 4.30 -11.95
CA LEU A 93 -1.06 4.70 -12.69
C LEU A 93 -2.33 4.55 -11.84
N SER A 94 -2.39 3.52 -11.00
CA SER A 94 -3.53 3.31 -10.11
C SER A 94 -3.63 4.41 -9.05
N ILE A 95 -2.48 4.85 -8.51
CA ILE A 95 -2.41 5.98 -7.57
C ILE A 95 -2.79 7.29 -8.28
N GLN A 96 -2.24 7.55 -9.48
CA GLN A 96 -2.56 8.76 -10.25
C GLN A 96 -4.06 8.90 -10.49
N ARG A 97 -4.75 7.82 -10.89
CA ARG A 97 -6.21 7.84 -11.10
C ARG A 97 -7.00 8.18 -9.84
N LEU A 98 -6.53 7.74 -8.66
CA LEU A 98 -7.15 8.08 -7.38
C LEU A 98 -6.94 9.56 -7.04
N ILE A 99 -5.75 10.09 -7.31
CA ILE A 99 -5.44 11.52 -7.16
C ILE A 99 -6.36 12.34 -8.07
N ASP A 100 -6.44 12.01 -9.36
CA ASP A 100 -7.28 12.72 -10.33
C ASP A 100 -8.77 12.69 -9.92
N GLY A 101 -9.24 11.54 -9.43
CA GLY A 101 -10.60 11.40 -8.90
C GLY A 101 -10.85 12.26 -7.66
N SER A 102 -9.85 12.36 -6.77
CA SER A 102 -9.91 13.19 -5.56
C SER A 102 -9.94 14.68 -5.90
N VAL A 103 -9.11 15.12 -6.86
CA VAL A 103 -9.10 16.50 -7.38
C VAL A 103 -10.46 16.86 -7.99
N ARG A 104 -11.03 16.00 -8.84
CA ARG A 104 -12.38 16.24 -9.41
C ARG A 104 -13.45 16.40 -8.33
N ARG A 105 -13.41 15.58 -7.27
CA ARG A 105 -14.34 15.67 -6.15
C ARG A 105 -14.15 16.97 -5.36
N TYR A 106 -12.91 17.35 -5.09
CA TYR A 106 -12.57 18.60 -4.42
C TYR A 106 -13.12 19.82 -5.18
N GLU A 107 -12.89 19.90 -6.50
CA GLU A 107 -13.40 20.99 -7.33
C GLU A 107 -14.94 21.03 -7.40
N ALA A 108 -15.61 19.88 -7.36
CA ALA A 108 -17.07 19.83 -7.30
C ALA A 108 -17.59 20.39 -5.97
N ILE A 109 -16.98 20.02 -4.85
CA ILE A 109 -17.36 20.50 -3.51
C ILE A 109 -17.13 22.01 -3.38
N LYS A 110 -15.99 22.51 -3.89
CA LYS A 110 -15.65 23.95 -3.86
C LYS A 110 -16.69 24.86 -4.53
N LYS A 111 -17.45 24.33 -5.50
CA LYS A 111 -18.49 25.06 -6.24
C LYS A 111 -19.86 25.02 -5.58
N LEU A 112 -20.04 24.22 -4.52
CA LEU A 112 -21.28 24.20 -3.76
C LEU A 112 -21.34 25.46 -2.91
N GLU A 113 -22.42 26.23 -3.03
CA GLU A 113 -22.77 27.27 -2.06
C GLU A 113 -23.45 26.57 -0.87
N VAL A 114 -22.88 26.73 0.33
CA VAL A 114 -23.37 26.17 1.60
C VAL A 114 -23.50 27.30 2.61
#